data_AF-A0A7X7BZB8-F1
#
_entry.id   AF-A0A7X7BZB8-F1
#
_cell.length_a   1.000
_cell.length_b   1.000
_cell.length_c   1.000
_cell.angle_alpha   90.00
_cell.angle_beta   90.00
_cell.angle_gamma   90.00
#
_symmetry.space_group_name_H-M   'P 1'
#
loop_
_entity.id
_entity.type
_entity.pdbx_description
1 polymer ?
#
loop_
_entity_poly.entity_id
_entity_poly.type
_entity_poly.pdbx_seq_one_letter_code
_entity_poly.pdbx_strand_id
1 'polypeptide(L)'
;PAKSYVAVDAIDKMEGTPNKLGVECYKVFLDGSPLFEFNVGNVSYDIDKYIQSIVAPGESGTDLIKTQVDPGNLLAKDKIKAVNDGIIYLSDYEKHEVTIEAVDFLGNGRKVKLFLQRDDNVKASEPLPEGYNEKKLIWYTPNSITKDSIYVYMPIGALYKNVAFRYGKVSDADTAKGILSDVWQFGENTLALHKSMRVSISTGHLSFPEDKLLLARVYDDGKLSSAGGSCRNGVVSASVAAGSYCVAVDTTAPILKAQLSSDKKVPSSGVFRIVATDDFSGIDSYEVLIDGQWTLSALKSNRIIVYLDSIRHSKGIHKVSVRATDAVGNTTLCEFDIKW
;
A
#
# COMPACT_ATOMS: atom_id res chain seq x y z
N PRO A 1 -26.27 17.47 17.81
CA PRO A 1 -25.01 18.24 17.66
C PRO A 1 -24.33 17.82 16.35
N ALA A 2 -23.95 18.79 15.52
CA ALA A 2 -23.16 18.49 14.33
C ALA A 2 -21.73 18.15 14.76
N LYS A 3 -21.21 17.03 14.23
CA LYS A 3 -19.83 16.58 14.46
C LYS A 3 -19.06 16.73 13.17
N SER A 4 -17.91 17.37 13.23
CA SER A 4 -17.02 17.54 12.09
C SER A 4 -15.57 17.43 12.52
N TYR A 5 -14.68 17.36 11.54
CA TYR A 5 -13.23 17.50 11.74
C TYR A 5 -12.69 18.38 10.61
N VAL A 6 -11.53 18.97 10.84
CA VAL A 6 -10.77 19.68 9.80
C VAL A 6 -9.60 18.81 9.35
N ALA A 7 -9.25 18.89 8.07
CA ALA A 7 -8.06 18.27 7.51
C ALA A 7 -7.22 19.30 6.75
N VAL A 8 -5.90 19.18 6.82
CA VAL A 8 -4.95 20.21 6.38
C VAL A 8 -3.84 19.60 5.55
N ASP A 9 -3.57 20.18 4.39
CA ASP A 9 -2.28 20.03 3.69
C ASP A 9 -1.40 21.23 4.05
N ALA A 10 -0.12 20.97 4.33
CA ALA A 10 0.87 21.99 4.55
C ALA A 10 2.23 21.47 4.09
N ILE A 11 2.98 22.34 3.43
CA ILE A 11 4.28 22.03 2.85
C ILE A 11 5.29 23.03 3.40
N ASP A 12 6.38 22.51 3.97
CA ASP A 12 7.54 23.33 4.30
C ASP A 12 8.48 23.45 3.09
N LYS A 13 9.03 24.64 2.89
CA LYS A 13 9.97 24.96 1.80
C LYS A 13 11.12 25.78 2.37
N MET A 14 12.34 25.39 1.99
CA MET A 14 13.56 26.10 2.34
C MET A 14 14.25 26.64 1.09
N GLU A 15 14.82 27.84 1.20
CA GLU A 15 15.61 28.43 0.13
C GLU A 15 16.86 27.56 -0.18
N GLY A 16 17.24 27.48 -1.46
CA GLY A 16 18.40 26.70 -1.89
C GLY A 16 18.16 25.20 -2.08
N THR A 17 16.93 24.72 -1.88
CA THR A 17 16.55 23.33 -2.21
C THR A 17 15.22 23.28 -2.98
N PRO A 18 15.11 22.43 -4.03
CA PRO A 18 13.84 22.19 -4.70
C PRO A 18 12.91 21.24 -3.90
N ASN A 19 13.40 20.65 -2.81
CA ASN A 19 12.67 19.64 -2.05
C ASN A 19 11.55 20.25 -1.21
N LYS A 20 10.44 19.53 -1.11
CA LYS A 20 9.42 19.76 -0.08
C LYS A 20 9.91 19.15 1.23
N LEU A 21 9.85 19.92 2.31
CA LEU A 21 10.18 19.48 3.66
C LEU A 21 8.90 19.15 4.44
N GLY A 22 9.05 18.39 5.51
CA GLY A 22 7.95 18.02 6.39
C GLY A 22 7.63 19.14 7.39
N VAL A 23 6.34 19.33 7.67
CA VAL A 23 5.89 20.17 8.77
C VAL A 23 6.18 19.47 10.10
N GLU A 24 6.70 20.20 11.08
CA GLU A 24 7.08 19.64 12.38
C GLU A 24 5.88 19.51 13.32
N CYS A 25 4.97 20.49 13.29
CA CYS A 25 3.82 20.51 14.19
C CYS A 25 2.58 21.11 13.51
N TYR A 26 1.43 20.46 13.69
CA TYR A 26 0.11 20.96 13.32
C TYR A 26 -0.67 21.29 14.59
N LYS A 27 -1.25 22.49 14.67
CA LYS A 27 -2.11 22.91 15.79
C LYS A 27 -3.43 23.42 15.26
N VAL A 28 -4.53 23.07 15.94
CA VAL A 28 -5.86 23.57 15.62
C VAL A 28 -6.53 24.06 16.90
N PHE A 29 -7.17 25.22 16.80
CA PHE A 29 -7.87 25.88 17.88
C PHE A 29 -9.32 26.14 17.46
N LEU A 30 -10.27 25.94 18.36
CA LEU A 30 -11.68 26.28 18.21
C LEU A 30 -12.00 27.43 19.19
N ASP A 31 -12.44 28.57 18.66
CA ASP A 31 -12.72 29.79 19.43
C ASP A 31 -11.56 30.20 20.36
N GLY A 32 -10.33 30.05 19.84
CA GLY A 32 -9.09 30.34 20.57
C GLY A 32 -8.64 29.26 21.56
N SER A 33 -9.47 28.25 21.84
CA SER A 33 -9.12 27.12 22.73
C SER A 33 -8.42 26.01 21.96
N PRO A 34 -7.34 25.38 22.48
CA PRO A 34 -6.67 24.27 21.82
C PRO A 34 -7.62 23.08 21.61
N LEU A 35 -7.72 22.61 20.37
CA LEU A 35 -8.52 21.43 19.99
C LEU A 35 -7.62 20.24 19.66
N PHE A 36 -6.56 20.46 18.90
CA PHE A 36 -5.71 19.40 18.37
C PHE A 36 -4.28 19.90 18.21
N GLU A 37 -3.31 19.06 18.55
CA GLU A 37 -1.89 19.26 18.28
C GLU A 37 -1.30 17.92 17.84
N PHE A 38 -0.66 17.88 16.68
CA PHE A 38 0.12 16.74 16.21
C PHE A 38 1.58 17.17 16.04
N ASN A 39 2.44 16.63 16.90
CA ASN A 39 3.88 16.77 16.78
C ASN A 39 4.40 15.61 15.94
N VAL A 40 4.92 15.89 14.74
CA VAL A 40 5.46 14.87 13.84
C VAL A 40 6.76 14.35 14.45
N GLY A 41 7.80 15.19 14.45
CA GLY A 41 9.14 14.86 14.91
C GLY A 41 9.64 13.51 14.42
N ASN A 42 10.49 12.85 15.22
CA ASN A 42 10.94 11.49 14.91
C ASN A 42 9.84 10.48 15.24
N VAL A 43 9.39 9.73 14.24
CA VAL A 43 8.47 8.60 14.39
C VAL A 43 9.25 7.31 14.20
N SER A 44 9.23 6.41 15.18
CA SER A 44 9.88 5.10 15.04
C SER A 44 9.13 4.25 14.01
N TYR A 45 9.86 3.39 13.30
CA TYR A 45 9.28 2.45 12.34
C TYR A 45 8.16 1.58 12.93
N ASP A 46 8.15 1.33 14.24
CA ASP A 46 7.12 0.51 14.89
C ASP A 46 5.73 1.19 14.99
N ILE A 47 5.66 2.52 14.90
CA ILE A 47 4.40 3.27 15.08
C ILE A 47 4.06 4.18 13.88
N ASP A 48 4.90 4.21 12.85
CA ASP A 48 4.73 5.09 11.69
C ASP A 48 3.40 4.83 10.96
N LYS A 49 2.99 3.57 10.86
CA LYS A 49 1.79 3.17 10.12
C LYS A 49 0.50 3.76 10.71
N TYR A 50 0.50 4.11 12.00
CA TYR A 50 -0.64 4.77 12.64
C TYR A 50 -0.92 6.17 12.06
N ILE A 51 0.05 6.79 11.37
CA ILE A 51 -0.19 8.06 10.65
C ILE A 51 -1.31 7.92 9.63
N GLN A 52 -1.46 6.72 9.03
CA GLN A 52 -2.50 6.42 8.06
C GLN A 52 -3.92 6.62 8.61
N SER A 53 -4.10 6.54 9.93
CA SER A 53 -5.42 6.77 10.53
C SER A 53 -5.81 8.25 10.62
N ILE A 54 -4.84 9.17 10.53
CA ILE A 54 -5.06 10.62 10.55
C ILE A 54 -4.79 11.26 9.19
N VAL A 55 -4.57 10.44 8.15
CA VAL A 55 -4.58 10.90 6.76
C VAL A 55 -6.01 10.84 6.24
N ALA A 56 -6.44 11.89 5.56
CA ALA A 56 -7.68 11.97 4.81
C ALA A 56 -7.36 12.35 3.36
N PRO A 57 -8.09 11.80 2.37
CA PRO A 57 -7.92 12.19 0.97
C PRO A 57 -8.42 13.63 0.77
N GLY A 58 -7.61 14.45 0.14
CA GLY A 58 -7.95 15.78 -0.34
C GLY A 58 -8.33 15.79 -1.82
N GLU A 59 -8.58 16.99 -2.34
CA GLU A 59 -8.82 17.18 -3.78
C GLU A 59 -7.59 16.74 -4.59
N SER A 60 -7.83 16.17 -5.77
CA SER A 60 -6.79 15.68 -6.69
C SER A 60 -5.82 14.64 -6.09
N GLY A 61 -6.22 13.92 -5.03
CA GLY A 61 -5.43 12.84 -4.43
C GLY A 61 -4.30 13.31 -3.51
N THR A 62 -4.41 14.52 -2.97
CA THR A 62 -3.49 15.01 -1.92
C THR A 62 -3.78 14.34 -0.59
N ASP A 63 -2.75 14.11 0.24
CA ASP A 63 -2.92 13.61 1.60
C ASP A 63 -3.07 14.77 2.58
N LEU A 64 -4.17 14.79 3.34
CA LEU A 64 -4.46 15.80 4.35
C LEU A 64 -4.30 15.20 5.74
N ILE A 65 -3.75 15.95 6.70
CA ILE A 65 -3.76 15.57 8.11
C ILE A 65 -5.08 16.01 8.74
N LYS A 66 -5.94 15.05 9.11
CA LYS A 66 -7.20 15.31 9.82
C LYS A 66 -7.01 15.37 11.32
N THR A 67 -7.84 16.19 11.96
CA THR A 67 -7.91 16.36 13.42
C THR A 67 -8.57 15.18 14.14
N GLN A 68 -9.47 14.45 13.49
CA GLN A 68 -10.10 13.26 14.08
C GLN A 68 -9.05 12.19 14.40
N VAL A 69 -8.91 11.88 15.68
CA VAL A 69 -8.11 10.77 16.18
C VAL A 69 -8.96 9.52 16.25
N ASP A 70 -8.62 8.50 15.45
CA ASP A 70 -9.31 7.22 15.51
C ASP A 70 -8.88 6.44 16.79
N PRO A 71 -9.79 5.73 17.48
CA PRO A 71 -9.53 5.12 18.79
C PRO A 71 -8.40 4.07 18.81
N GLY A 72 -8.12 3.43 17.67
CA GLY A 72 -7.00 2.50 17.53
C GLY A 72 -5.65 3.17 17.21
N ASN A 73 -5.58 4.50 17.14
CA ASN A 73 -4.35 5.22 16.82
C ASN A 73 -3.42 5.32 18.05
N LEU A 74 -2.24 4.69 17.98
CA LEU A 74 -1.27 4.73 19.08
C LEU A 74 -0.39 5.99 19.12
N LEU A 75 -0.33 6.79 18.04
CA LEU A 75 0.30 8.12 18.07
C LEU A 75 -0.39 9.06 19.06
N ALA A 76 -1.66 8.79 19.40
CA ALA A 76 -2.43 9.51 20.41
C ALA A 76 -1.80 9.53 21.80
N LYS A 77 -0.86 8.61 22.10
CA LYS A 77 -0.22 8.56 23.42
C LYS A 77 0.84 9.65 23.59
N ASP A 78 1.68 9.86 22.57
CA ASP A 78 2.91 10.65 22.72
C ASP A 78 3.04 11.79 21.71
N LYS A 79 2.31 11.72 20.58
CA LYS A 79 2.47 12.62 19.45
C LYS A 79 1.27 13.54 19.22
N ILE A 80 0.08 13.09 19.60
CA ILE A 80 -1.17 13.84 19.40
C ILE A 80 -1.77 14.21 20.74
N LYS A 81 -2.10 15.50 20.91
CA LYS A 81 -3.00 15.98 21.97
C LYS A 81 -4.30 16.39 21.31
N ALA A 82 -5.43 15.88 21.79
CA ALA A 82 -6.72 16.18 21.19
C ALA A 82 -7.82 16.27 22.25
N VAL A 83 -8.62 17.33 22.17
CA VAL A 83 -9.85 17.47 22.95
C VAL A 83 -10.99 16.81 22.16
N ASN A 84 -11.80 15.99 22.82
CA ASN A 84 -12.87 15.21 22.20
C ASN A 84 -12.43 14.43 20.94
N ASP A 85 -11.26 13.78 21.01
CA ASP A 85 -10.64 13.06 19.89
C ASP A 85 -10.44 13.92 18.62
N GLY A 86 -10.28 15.23 18.81
CA GLY A 86 -10.06 16.21 17.75
C GLY A 86 -11.30 16.46 16.88
N ILE A 87 -12.47 16.05 17.36
CA ILE A 87 -13.76 16.33 16.74
C ILE A 87 -14.27 17.68 17.20
N ILE A 88 -14.72 18.48 16.24
CA ILE A 88 -15.44 19.74 16.47
C ILE A 88 -16.90 19.39 16.76
N TYR A 89 -17.38 19.86 17.90
CA TYR A 89 -18.77 19.73 18.34
C TYR A 89 -19.41 21.11 18.37
N LEU A 90 -20.38 21.36 17.48
CA LEU A 90 -21.16 22.60 17.50
C LEU A 90 -22.51 22.34 18.16
N SER A 91 -22.75 23.00 19.29
CA SER A 91 -23.98 22.88 20.09
C SER A 91 -25.09 23.84 19.66
N ASP A 92 -24.72 24.94 19.01
CA ASP A 92 -25.60 26.01 18.56
C ASP A 92 -25.45 26.25 17.05
N TYR A 93 -26.02 27.35 16.56
CA TYR A 93 -25.99 27.77 15.15
C TYR A 93 -25.15 29.02 14.95
N GLU A 94 -24.30 29.42 15.90
CA GLU A 94 -23.42 30.56 15.74
C GLU A 94 -22.20 30.23 14.87
N LYS A 95 -21.51 31.27 14.41
CA LYS A 95 -20.23 31.11 13.70
C LYS A 95 -19.10 30.95 14.70
N HIS A 96 -18.37 29.85 14.59
CA HIS A 96 -17.20 29.55 15.40
C HIS A 96 -15.92 29.73 14.59
N GLU A 97 -14.89 30.33 15.20
CA GLU A 97 -13.58 30.50 14.57
C GLU A 97 -12.75 29.24 14.72
N VAL A 98 -12.21 28.73 13.63
CA VAL A 98 -11.17 27.70 13.63
C VAL A 98 -9.86 28.31 13.15
N THR A 99 -8.85 28.28 14.01
CA THR A 99 -7.48 28.67 13.66
C THR A 99 -6.63 27.43 13.50
N ILE A 100 -5.97 27.31 12.35
CA ILE A 100 -5.03 26.23 12.01
C ILE A 100 -3.64 26.86 11.97
N GLU A 101 -2.66 26.23 12.60
CA GLU A 101 -1.26 26.62 12.58
C GLU A 101 -0.38 25.44 12.15
N ALA A 102 0.46 25.66 11.14
CA ALA A 102 1.52 24.73 10.77
C ALA A 102 2.87 25.36 11.13
N VAL A 103 3.74 24.59 11.78
CA VAL A 103 5.05 25.04 12.27
C VAL A 103 6.14 24.17 11.66
N ASP A 104 7.16 24.80 11.06
CA ASP A 104 8.32 24.12 10.51
C ASP A 104 9.32 23.65 11.59
N PHE A 105 10.36 22.93 11.17
CA PHE A 105 11.40 22.42 12.06
C PHE A 105 12.19 23.53 12.78
N LEU A 106 12.24 24.74 12.23
CA LEU A 106 12.91 25.90 12.83
C LEU A 106 11.98 26.72 13.75
N GLY A 107 10.72 26.32 13.89
CA GLY A 107 9.74 26.99 14.73
C GLY A 107 8.97 28.11 14.02
N ASN A 108 9.12 28.30 12.70
CA ASN A 108 8.33 29.29 11.98
C ASN A 108 6.90 28.79 11.76
N GLY A 109 5.94 29.55 12.26
CA GLY A 109 4.51 29.25 12.15
C GLY A 109 3.80 30.04 11.05
N ARG A 110 2.81 29.42 10.40
CA ARG A 110 1.81 30.09 9.58
C ARG A 110 0.41 29.71 10.05
N LYS A 111 -0.47 30.71 10.16
CA LYS A 111 -1.85 30.54 10.62
C LYS A 111 -2.84 30.81 9.49
N VAL A 112 -3.87 29.97 9.41
CA VAL A 112 -5.05 30.18 8.58
C VAL A 112 -6.27 30.20 9.49
N LYS A 113 -7.20 31.11 9.22
CA LYS A 113 -8.47 31.23 9.94
C LYS A 113 -9.62 30.91 9.00
N LEU A 114 -10.56 30.12 9.50
CA LEU A 114 -11.83 29.84 8.83
C LEU A 114 -12.96 29.86 9.86
N PHE A 115 -14.19 29.99 9.39
CA PHE A 115 -15.38 29.99 10.24
C PHE A 115 -16.26 28.80 9.90
N LEU A 116 -16.71 28.07 10.92
CA LEU A 116 -17.66 26.97 10.80
C LEU A 116 -18.98 27.35 11.45
N GLN A 117 -20.08 26.88 10.88
CA GLN A 117 -21.42 27.06 11.43
C GLN A 117 -22.18 25.75 11.26
N ARG A 118 -22.97 25.38 12.26
CA ARG A 118 -23.82 24.20 12.18
C ARG A 118 -24.89 24.37 11.10
N ASP A 119 -24.99 23.38 10.23
CA ASP A 119 -26.09 23.22 9.28
C ASP A 119 -26.71 21.84 9.47
N ASP A 120 -28.00 21.81 9.75
CA ASP A 120 -28.75 20.55 9.94
C ASP A 120 -29.29 19.99 8.61
N ASN A 121 -29.07 20.67 7.48
CA ASN A 121 -29.38 20.18 6.14
C ASN A 121 -28.35 19.14 5.66
N VAL A 122 -28.18 18.06 6.42
CA VAL A 122 -27.33 16.94 6.02
C VAL A 122 -28.10 16.11 4.99
N LYS A 123 -27.59 16.04 3.76
CA LYS A 123 -28.12 15.13 2.75
C LYS A 123 -28.06 13.69 3.27
N ALA A 124 -29.15 12.94 3.10
CA ALA A 124 -29.13 11.51 3.36
C ALA A 124 -28.03 10.85 2.51
N SER A 125 -27.38 9.82 3.06
CA SER A 125 -26.45 9.00 2.29
C SER A 125 -27.16 8.39 1.09
N GLU A 126 -26.51 8.39 -0.06
CA GLU A 126 -27.02 7.68 -1.23
C GLU A 126 -27.21 6.18 -0.89
N PRO A 127 -28.25 5.53 -1.45
CA PRO A 127 -28.41 4.10 -1.31
C PRO A 127 -27.18 3.37 -1.86
N LEU A 128 -26.87 2.21 -1.30
CA LEU A 128 -25.80 1.38 -1.81
C LEU A 128 -26.10 0.99 -3.27
N PRO A 129 -25.07 0.95 -4.16
CA PRO A 129 -25.25 0.43 -5.50
C PRO A 129 -25.76 -1.02 -5.47
N GLU A 130 -26.42 -1.44 -6.55
CA GLU A 130 -26.84 -2.83 -6.70
C GLU A 130 -25.65 -3.79 -6.58
N GLY A 131 -25.83 -4.94 -5.92
CA GLY A 131 -24.76 -5.92 -5.68
C GLY A 131 -23.86 -5.62 -4.47
N TYR A 132 -23.96 -4.43 -3.87
CA TYR A 132 -23.24 -4.08 -2.65
C TYR A 132 -24.00 -4.46 -1.38
N ASN A 133 -23.21 -4.77 -0.37
CA ASN A 133 -23.62 -5.07 0.99
C ASN A 133 -22.81 -4.19 1.94
N GLU A 134 -23.31 -4.02 3.16
CA GLU A 134 -22.61 -3.30 4.21
C GLU A 134 -22.66 -4.10 5.51
N LYS A 135 -21.51 -4.19 6.20
CA LYS A 135 -21.41 -4.81 7.52
C LYS A 135 -20.64 -3.90 8.46
N LYS A 136 -21.18 -3.66 9.65
CA LYS A 136 -20.44 -2.97 10.70
C LYS A 136 -19.34 -3.88 11.23
N LEU A 137 -18.09 -3.45 11.06
CA LEU A 137 -16.91 -4.13 11.59
C LEU A 137 -16.38 -3.38 12.82
N ILE A 138 -15.92 -4.14 13.81
CA ILE A 138 -15.45 -3.62 15.09
C ILE A 138 -13.93 -3.66 15.15
N TRP A 139 -13.28 -2.55 15.50
CA TRP A 139 -11.84 -2.41 15.30
C TRP A 139 -10.98 -3.24 16.26
N TYR A 140 -11.47 -3.45 17.49
CA TYR A 140 -10.78 -4.17 18.56
C TYR A 140 -11.15 -5.66 18.61
N THR A 141 -11.81 -6.20 17.59
CA THR A 141 -12.13 -7.62 17.48
C THR A 141 -11.68 -8.16 16.12
N PRO A 142 -11.46 -9.48 15.97
CA PRO A 142 -11.43 -10.06 14.64
C PRO A 142 -12.79 -9.87 13.96
N ASN A 143 -12.78 -9.76 12.63
CA ASN A 143 -13.99 -9.66 11.82
C ASN A 143 -13.94 -10.68 10.68
N SER A 144 -15.10 -11.18 10.28
CA SER A 144 -15.22 -12.05 9.10
C SER A 144 -16.48 -11.75 8.29
N ILE A 145 -16.40 -11.99 7.00
CA ILE A 145 -17.51 -11.87 6.04
C ILE A 145 -17.48 -13.15 5.19
N THR A 146 -18.64 -13.78 5.03
CA THR A 146 -18.85 -14.87 4.08
C THR A 146 -20.08 -14.53 3.25
N LYS A 147 -19.93 -14.55 1.93
CA LYS A 147 -21.03 -14.27 1.00
C LYS A 147 -20.73 -14.93 -0.33
N ASP A 148 -21.66 -15.73 -0.85
CA ASP A 148 -21.52 -16.39 -2.15
C ASP A 148 -20.17 -17.14 -2.28
N SER A 149 -19.27 -16.71 -3.16
CA SER A 149 -17.94 -17.32 -3.36
C SER A 149 -16.82 -16.69 -2.54
N ILE A 150 -17.09 -15.66 -1.73
CA ILE A 150 -16.07 -14.90 -1.00
C ILE A 150 -16.05 -15.21 0.49
N TYR A 151 -14.84 -15.25 1.03
CA TYR A 151 -14.54 -15.21 2.46
C TYR A 151 -13.51 -14.13 2.75
N VAL A 152 -13.78 -13.27 3.72
CA VAL A 152 -12.88 -12.23 4.19
C VAL A 152 -12.65 -12.41 5.68
N TYR A 153 -11.40 -12.34 6.10
CA TYR A 153 -11.00 -12.33 7.50
C TYR A 153 -10.11 -11.12 7.79
N MET A 154 -10.46 -10.37 8.83
CA MET A 154 -9.62 -9.30 9.36
C MET A 154 -9.19 -9.67 10.78
N PRO A 155 -7.87 -9.71 11.06
CA PRO A 155 -7.38 -9.94 12.41
C PRO A 155 -7.67 -8.75 13.32
N ILE A 156 -7.55 -8.97 14.64
CA ILE A 156 -7.61 -7.89 15.62
C ILE A 156 -6.55 -6.80 15.33
N GLY A 157 -6.97 -5.54 15.43
CA GLY A 157 -6.12 -4.38 15.15
C GLY A 157 -5.83 -4.18 13.67
N ALA A 158 -6.64 -4.74 12.76
CA ALA A 158 -6.58 -4.41 11.34
C ALA A 158 -7.18 -3.03 11.03
N LEU A 159 -8.16 -2.60 11.82
CA LEU A 159 -8.87 -1.34 11.66
C LEU A 159 -8.46 -0.36 12.77
N TYR A 160 -8.52 0.95 12.47
CA TYR A 160 -8.30 2.00 13.45
C TYR A 160 -9.58 2.44 14.19
N LYS A 161 -10.75 2.19 13.58
CA LYS A 161 -12.06 2.51 14.12
C LYS A 161 -13.12 1.56 13.61
N ASN A 162 -14.29 1.57 14.26
CA ASN A 162 -15.45 0.85 13.73
C ASN A 162 -15.79 1.42 12.35
N VAL A 163 -16.06 0.54 11.38
CA VAL A 163 -16.35 0.94 10.01
C VAL A 163 -17.62 0.28 9.53
N ALA A 164 -18.41 1.03 8.76
CA ALA A 164 -19.44 0.50 7.89
C ALA A 164 -18.73 -0.06 6.65
N PHE A 165 -18.35 -1.33 6.69
CA PHE A 165 -17.55 -1.94 5.65
C PHE A 165 -18.42 -2.37 4.48
N ARG A 166 -18.25 -1.69 3.36
CA ARG A 166 -18.95 -1.98 2.10
C ARG A 166 -18.21 -3.03 1.30
N TYR A 167 -18.94 -3.98 0.74
CA TYR A 167 -18.37 -5.01 -0.13
C TYR A 167 -19.41 -5.50 -1.12
N GLY A 168 -18.98 -5.92 -2.30
CA GLY A 168 -19.93 -6.33 -3.34
C GLY A 168 -19.25 -6.78 -4.62
N LYS A 169 -20.03 -7.43 -5.48
CA LYS A 169 -19.62 -7.76 -6.84
C LYS A 169 -19.71 -6.49 -7.69
N VAL A 170 -18.64 -6.15 -8.40
CA VAL A 170 -18.56 -4.93 -9.23
C VAL A 170 -18.56 -5.24 -10.73
N SER A 171 -18.12 -6.42 -11.14
CA SER A 171 -18.24 -6.91 -12.51
C SER A 171 -18.16 -8.43 -12.57
N ASP A 172 -18.63 -9.00 -13.68
CA ASP A 172 -18.47 -10.42 -14.00
C ASP A 172 -17.03 -10.77 -14.36
N ALA A 173 -16.74 -12.08 -14.43
CA ALA A 173 -15.50 -12.58 -15.02
C ALA A 173 -15.35 -12.17 -16.50
N ASP A 174 -14.13 -11.87 -16.91
CA ASP A 174 -13.77 -11.48 -18.28
C ASP A 174 -12.42 -12.11 -18.64
N THR A 175 -12.47 -13.33 -19.16
CA THR A 175 -11.28 -14.12 -19.50
C THR A 175 -10.43 -13.47 -20.59
N ALA A 176 -11.02 -12.63 -21.46
CA ALA A 176 -10.28 -11.87 -22.46
C ALA A 176 -9.36 -10.81 -21.83
N LYS A 177 -9.64 -10.41 -20.57
CA LYS A 177 -8.80 -9.50 -19.77
C LYS A 177 -7.99 -10.21 -18.68
N GLY A 178 -7.96 -11.54 -18.67
CA GLY A 178 -7.28 -12.31 -17.62
C GLY A 178 -8.03 -12.36 -16.28
N ILE A 179 -9.32 -12.00 -16.26
CA ILE A 179 -10.17 -12.02 -15.07
C ILE A 179 -10.93 -13.36 -15.04
N LEU A 180 -10.53 -14.25 -14.13
CA LEU A 180 -11.03 -15.65 -14.07
C LEU A 180 -12.15 -15.87 -13.04
N SER A 181 -12.56 -14.82 -12.33
CA SER A 181 -13.69 -14.82 -11.39
C SER A 181 -14.46 -13.51 -11.50
N ASP A 182 -15.64 -13.45 -10.89
CA ASP A 182 -16.26 -12.16 -10.58
C ASP A 182 -15.26 -11.24 -9.85
N VAL A 183 -15.35 -9.94 -10.12
CA VAL A 183 -14.56 -8.92 -9.43
C VAL A 183 -15.34 -8.48 -8.20
N TRP A 184 -14.69 -8.56 -7.03
CA TRP A 184 -15.26 -8.19 -5.74
C TRP A 184 -14.53 -7.00 -5.15
N GLN A 185 -15.28 -5.98 -4.72
CA GLN A 185 -14.74 -4.88 -3.93
C GLN A 185 -14.88 -5.19 -2.44
N PHE A 186 -13.81 -4.96 -1.68
CA PHE A 186 -13.74 -5.10 -0.23
C PHE A 186 -13.28 -3.78 0.38
N GLY A 187 -14.23 -2.97 0.84
CA GLY A 187 -14.00 -1.62 1.32
C GLY A 187 -13.72 -0.63 0.20
N GLU A 188 -13.80 0.66 0.53
CA GLU A 188 -13.41 1.73 -0.39
C GLU A 188 -11.87 1.77 -0.52
N ASN A 189 -11.35 2.23 -1.68
CA ASN A 189 -9.91 2.32 -1.93
C ASN A 189 -9.18 3.24 -0.93
N THR A 190 -9.90 4.15 -0.27
CA THR A 190 -9.42 5.10 0.74
C THR A 190 -9.40 4.51 2.16
N LEU A 191 -9.95 3.30 2.37
CA LEU A 191 -9.96 2.66 3.68
C LEU A 191 -8.56 2.14 4.03
N ALA A 192 -7.86 2.88 4.87
CA ALA A 192 -6.57 2.46 5.41
C ALA A 192 -6.73 1.28 6.40
N LEU A 193 -5.97 0.20 6.15
CA LEU A 193 -5.85 -0.92 7.07
C LEU A 193 -4.49 -0.93 7.76
N HIS A 194 -4.50 -1.07 9.08
CA HIS A 194 -3.28 -1.26 9.87
C HIS A 194 -2.67 -2.65 9.64
N LYS A 195 -3.50 -3.67 9.46
CA LYS A 195 -3.09 -5.02 9.04
C LYS A 195 -3.93 -5.44 7.85
N SER A 196 -3.30 -6.09 6.87
CA SER A 196 -4.01 -6.59 5.69
C SER A 196 -5.15 -7.54 6.08
N MET A 197 -6.21 -7.55 5.28
CA MET A 197 -7.25 -8.56 5.38
C MET A 197 -6.85 -9.79 4.57
N ARG A 198 -7.26 -10.97 5.01
CA ARG A 198 -7.18 -12.18 4.20
C ARG A 198 -8.46 -12.29 3.38
N VAL A 199 -8.34 -12.30 2.06
CA VAL A 199 -9.44 -12.55 1.12
C VAL A 199 -9.25 -13.93 0.52
N SER A 200 -10.35 -14.66 0.38
CA SER A 200 -10.45 -15.94 -0.29
C SER A 200 -11.60 -15.90 -1.29
N ILE A 201 -11.34 -16.27 -2.54
CA ILE A 201 -12.34 -16.37 -3.61
C ILE A 201 -12.39 -17.83 -4.08
N SER A 202 -13.57 -18.44 -3.98
CA SER A 202 -13.85 -19.79 -4.45
C SER A 202 -14.27 -19.75 -5.91
N THR A 203 -13.49 -20.37 -6.79
CA THR A 203 -13.77 -20.43 -8.24
C THR A 203 -14.25 -21.80 -8.70
N GLY A 204 -14.29 -22.79 -7.80
CA GLY A 204 -14.42 -24.19 -8.22
C GLY A 204 -13.21 -24.61 -9.05
N HIS A 205 -13.42 -25.53 -10.00
CA HIS A 205 -12.34 -26.00 -10.87
C HIS A 205 -12.13 -25.06 -12.06
N LEU A 206 -10.92 -24.51 -12.16
CA LEU A 206 -10.45 -23.78 -13.35
C LEU A 206 -9.52 -24.69 -14.17
N SER A 207 -9.44 -24.47 -15.48
CA SER A 207 -8.58 -25.25 -16.39
C SER A 207 -7.08 -24.99 -16.23
N PHE A 208 -6.69 -24.08 -15.33
CA PHE A 208 -5.31 -23.72 -15.07
C PHE A 208 -4.76 -24.48 -13.86
N PRO A 209 -3.45 -24.77 -13.82
CA PRO A 209 -2.81 -25.33 -12.63
C PRO A 209 -3.01 -24.43 -11.41
N GLU A 210 -3.28 -25.02 -10.24
CA GLU A 210 -3.55 -24.26 -9.01
C GLU A 210 -2.38 -23.36 -8.60
N ASP A 211 -1.14 -23.80 -8.83
CA ASP A 211 0.08 -23.04 -8.53
C ASP A 211 0.25 -21.81 -9.41
N LYS A 212 -0.51 -21.68 -10.51
CA LYS A 212 -0.52 -20.53 -11.40
C LYS A 212 -1.62 -19.52 -11.10
N LEU A 213 -2.52 -19.84 -10.18
CA LEU A 213 -3.66 -19.00 -9.81
C LEU A 213 -3.33 -18.12 -8.60
N LEU A 214 -3.63 -16.83 -8.74
CA LEU A 214 -3.38 -15.81 -7.73
C LEU A 214 -4.54 -14.82 -7.66
N LEU A 215 -4.59 -14.00 -6.60
CA LEU A 215 -5.45 -12.83 -6.60
C LEU A 215 -4.77 -11.68 -7.37
N ALA A 216 -5.57 -10.95 -8.13
CA ALA A 216 -5.17 -9.72 -8.79
C ALA A 216 -6.02 -8.57 -8.27
N ARG A 217 -5.38 -7.41 -8.03
CA ARG A 217 -6.08 -6.16 -7.80
C ARG A 217 -6.51 -5.59 -9.15
N VAL A 218 -7.76 -5.13 -9.20
CA VAL A 218 -8.34 -4.44 -10.36
C VAL A 218 -8.41 -2.94 -10.05
N TYR A 219 -7.78 -2.12 -10.88
CA TYR A 219 -7.83 -0.66 -10.78
C TYR A 219 -8.99 -0.08 -11.60
N ASP A 220 -9.31 1.19 -11.37
CA ASP A 220 -10.44 1.87 -12.02
C ASP A 220 -10.27 1.99 -13.55
N ASP A 221 -9.03 1.97 -14.05
CA ASP A 221 -8.69 1.92 -15.48
C ASP A 221 -8.75 0.50 -16.08
N GLY A 222 -9.14 -0.50 -15.27
CA GLY A 222 -9.20 -1.91 -15.64
C GLY A 222 -7.85 -2.63 -15.60
N LYS A 223 -6.76 -1.95 -15.24
CA LYS A 223 -5.44 -2.59 -15.13
C LYS A 223 -5.43 -3.60 -13.99
N LEU A 224 -4.78 -4.74 -14.24
CA LEU A 224 -4.51 -5.75 -13.23
C LEU A 224 -3.11 -5.58 -12.63
N SER A 225 -2.99 -5.88 -11.35
CA SER A 225 -1.71 -6.10 -10.69
C SER A 225 -1.80 -7.31 -9.77
N SER A 226 -0.71 -8.08 -9.69
CA SER A 226 -0.64 -9.20 -8.75
C SER A 226 -0.87 -8.71 -7.31
N ALA A 227 -1.81 -9.36 -6.62
CA ALA A 227 -1.97 -9.28 -5.17
C ALA A 227 -1.39 -10.53 -4.48
N GLY A 228 -0.72 -11.40 -5.25
CA GLY A 228 -0.14 -12.66 -4.81
C GLY A 228 -1.19 -13.66 -4.31
N GLY A 229 -0.75 -14.52 -3.40
CA GLY A 229 -1.58 -15.56 -2.80
C GLY A 229 -1.30 -16.95 -3.35
N SER A 230 -2.20 -17.87 -3.05
CA SER A 230 -2.10 -19.28 -3.46
C SER A 230 -3.48 -19.86 -3.65
N CYS A 231 -3.62 -20.78 -4.60
CA CYS A 231 -4.81 -21.60 -4.75
C CYS A 231 -4.65 -22.94 -4.00
N ARG A 232 -5.73 -23.40 -3.39
CA ARG A 232 -5.85 -24.77 -2.87
C ARG A 232 -7.29 -25.24 -3.02
N ASN A 233 -7.50 -26.35 -3.72
CA ASN A 233 -8.82 -26.94 -3.94
C ASN A 233 -9.82 -25.94 -4.54
N GLY A 234 -9.40 -25.16 -5.54
CA GLY A 234 -10.24 -24.15 -6.19
C GLY A 234 -10.58 -22.91 -5.35
N VAL A 235 -9.85 -22.68 -4.24
CA VAL A 235 -9.98 -21.47 -3.42
C VAL A 235 -8.66 -20.69 -3.46
N VAL A 236 -8.70 -19.50 -4.05
CA VAL A 236 -7.53 -18.60 -4.15
C VAL A 236 -7.56 -17.62 -3.00
N SER A 237 -6.46 -17.53 -2.24
CA SER A 237 -6.39 -16.68 -1.05
C SER A 237 -5.15 -15.81 -1.02
N ALA A 238 -5.28 -14.54 -0.64
CA ALA A 238 -4.15 -13.63 -0.41
C ALA A 238 -4.41 -12.66 0.76
N SER A 239 -3.34 -12.03 1.25
CA SER A 239 -3.43 -10.94 2.22
C SER A 239 -3.37 -9.61 1.50
N VAL A 240 -4.45 -8.84 1.55
CA VAL A 240 -4.65 -7.66 0.69
C VAL A 240 -5.12 -6.44 1.49
N ALA A 241 -4.96 -5.25 0.88
CA ALA A 241 -5.56 -4.00 1.38
C ALA A 241 -7.02 -3.86 0.91
N ALA A 242 -7.71 -2.79 1.31
CA ALA A 242 -9.02 -2.47 0.72
C ALA A 242 -8.92 -2.19 -0.78
N GLY A 243 -9.97 -2.57 -1.52
CA GLY A 243 -10.05 -2.40 -2.97
C GLY A 243 -10.75 -3.55 -3.69
N SER A 244 -10.63 -3.56 -5.02
CA SER A 244 -11.26 -4.54 -5.91
C SER A 244 -10.31 -5.64 -6.33
N TYR A 245 -10.76 -6.90 -6.26
CA TYR A 245 -9.92 -8.07 -6.54
C TYR A 245 -10.68 -9.15 -7.30
N CYS A 246 -9.94 -9.92 -8.09
CA CYS A 246 -10.42 -11.12 -8.78
C CYS A 246 -9.36 -12.22 -8.74
N VAL A 247 -9.71 -13.41 -9.20
CA VAL A 247 -8.73 -14.45 -9.55
C VAL A 247 -8.16 -14.17 -10.92
N ALA A 248 -6.85 -14.31 -11.06
CA ALA A 248 -6.10 -14.23 -12.31
C ALA A 248 -5.13 -15.42 -12.39
N VAL A 249 -4.46 -15.55 -13.53
CA VAL A 249 -3.44 -16.58 -13.77
C VAL A 249 -2.15 -15.94 -14.24
N ASP A 250 -1.02 -16.50 -13.81
CA ASP A 250 0.29 -16.20 -14.36
C ASP A 250 0.97 -17.48 -14.84
N THR A 251 1.35 -17.52 -16.12
CA THR A 251 2.03 -18.66 -16.74
C THR A 251 3.36 -18.28 -17.39
N THR A 252 3.75 -17.02 -17.31
CA THR A 252 4.92 -16.49 -18.04
C THR A 252 6.13 -16.50 -17.12
N ALA A 253 7.22 -17.13 -17.57
CA ALA A 253 8.46 -17.10 -16.80
C ALA A 253 9.16 -15.73 -16.90
N PRO A 254 9.86 -15.29 -15.85
CA PRO A 254 10.67 -14.07 -15.88
C PRO A 254 11.68 -14.03 -17.02
N ILE A 255 12.01 -12.85 -17.50
CA ILE A 255 13.04 -12.64 -18.53
C ILE A 255 14.32 -12.13 -17.86
N LEU A 256 15.43 -12.83 -18.08
CA LEU A 256 16.76 -12.46 -17.61
C LEU A 256 17.61 -11.89 -18.75
N LYS A 257 18.18 -10.70 -18.54
CA LYS A 257 19.06 -10.03 -19.51
C LYS A 257 20.32 -9.47 -18.84
N ALA A 258 21.48 -10.02 -19.18
CA ALA A 258 22.76 -9.49 -18.73
C ALA A 258 23.04 -8.11 -19.34
N GLN A 259 23.42 -7.14 -18.52
CA GLN A 259 23.88 -5.82 -18.93
C GLN A 259 25.40 -5.82 -19.00
N LEU A 260 25.92 -6.32 -20.12
CA LEU A 260 27.35 -6.39 -20.40
C LEU A 260 27.69 -5.54 -21.64
N SER A 261 28.94 -5.10 -21.73
CA SER A 261 29.49 -4.58 -22.97
C SER A 261 29.52 -5.66 -24.05
N SER A 262 29.68 -5.26 -25.31
CA SER A 262 29.73 -6.18 -26.45
C SER A 262 30.88 -7.20 -26.36
N ASP A 263 31.99 -6.84 -25.73
CA ASP A 263 33.13 -7.72 -25.46
C ASP A 263 32.97 -8.56 -24.17
N LYS A 264 31.82 -8.46 -23.50
CA LYS A 264 31.46 -9.16 -22.26
C LYS A 264 32.44 -8.92 -21.10
N LYS A 265 33.20 -7.83 -21.16
CA LYS A 265 34.19 -7.48 -20.15
C LYS A 265 33.53 -6.87 -18.93
N VAL A 266 33.89 -7.38 -17.76
CA VAL A 266 33.44 -6.81 -16.48
C VAL A 266 34.30 -5.59 -16.16
N PRO A 267 33.69 -4.46 -15.73
CA PRO A 267 34.44 -3.27 -15.33
C PRO A 267 35.43 -3.57 -14.20
N SER A 268 36.47 -2.75 -14.06
CA SER A 268 37.46 -2.89 -12.97
C SER A 268 36.87 -2.82 -11.57
N SER A 269 35.67 -2.24 -11.42
CA SER A 269 34.91 -2.26 -10.17
C SER A 269 34.45 -3.66 -9.74
N GLY A 270 34.49 -4.66 -10.62
CA GLY A 270 33.98 -6.01 -10.35
C GLY A 270 32.48 -6.13 -10.39
N VAL A 271 31.76 -5.11 -10.85
CA VAL A 271 30.29 -5.10 -10.79
C VAL A 271 29.70 -5.19 -12.19
N PHE A 272 28.82 -6.19 -12.38
CA PHE A 272 27.92 -6.25 -13.52
C PHE A 272 26.49 -6.51 -13.05
N ARG A 273 25.52 -6.37 -13.96
CA ARG A 273 24.10 -6.44 -13.64
C ARG A 273 23.36 -7.39 -14.57
N ILE A 274 22.36 -8.07 -14.05
CA ILE A 274 21.34 -8.77 -14.84
C ILE A 274 20.00 -8.11 -14.54
N VAL A 275 19.27 -7.71 -15.58
CA VAL A 275 17.88 -7.26 -15.45
C VAL A 275 17.00 -8.49 -15.41
N ALA A 276 16.21 -8.62 -14.34
CA ALA A 276 15.16 -9.63 -14.20
C ALA A 276 13.80 -8.93 -14.33
N THR A 277 13.09 -9.18 -15.42
CA THR A 277 11.79 -8.59 -15.69
C THR A 277 10.72 -9.65 -15.59
N ASP A 278 9.67 -9.36 -14.86
CA ASP A 278 8.45 -10.15 -14.78
C ASP A 278 7.27 -9.29 -15.24
N ASP A 279 6.27 -9.89 -15.89
CA ASP A 279 5.12 -9.17 -16.44
C ASP A 279 3.90 -9.15 -15.51
N PHE A 280 3.87 -9.95 -14.43
CA PHE A 280 2.70 -9.99 -13.55
C PHE A 280 2.98 -10.34 -12.08
N SER A 281 3.37 -11.57 -11.73
CA SER A 281 3.44 -12.03 -10.33
C SER A 281 4.65 -11.53 -9.54
N GLY A 282 5.68 -11.03 -10.23
CA GLY A 282 6.91 -10.48 -9.68
C GLY A 282 7.96 -11.55 -9.38
N ILE A 283 9.23 -11.14 -9.27
CA ILE A 283 10.35 -12.03 -8.92
C ILE A 283 10.28 -12.39 -7.44
N ASP A 284 10.17 -13.67 -7.12
CA ASP A 284 10.18 -14.19 -5.74
C ASP A 284 11.60 -14.55 -5.30
N SER A 285 12.33 -15.29 -6.14
CA SER A 285 13.68 -15.74 -5.83
C SER A 285 14.60 -15.76 -7.04
N TYR A 286 15.90 -15.70 -6.76
CA TYR A 286 16.93 -15.84 -7.78
C TYR A 286 18.21 -16.47 -7.19
N GLU A 287 19.01 -17.05 -8.08
CA GLU A 287 20.29 -17.64 -7.76
C GLU A 287 21.31 -17.28 -8.85
N VAL A 288 22.54 -16.95 -8.44
CA VAL A 288 23.65 -16.67 -9.33
C VAL A 288 24.79 -17.62 -9.01
N LEU A 289 25.22 -18.38 -10.01
CA LEU A 289 26.41 -19.23 -9.95
C LEU A 289 27.47 -18.70 -10.92
N ILE A 290 28.73 -18.68 -10.48
CA ILE A 290 29.89 -18.41 -11.32
C ILE A 290 30.76 -19.66 -11.28
N ASP A 291 31.01 -20.25 -12.45
CA ASP A 291 31.69 -21.55 -12.61
C ASP A 291 31.10 -22.66 -11.73
N GLY A 292 29.76 -22.64 -11.57
CA GLY A 292 29.03 -23.59 -10.75
C GLY A 292 29.06 -23.32 -9.25
N GLN A 293 29.73 -22.25 -8.79
CA GLN A 293 29.78 -21.86 -7.39
C GLN A 293 28.83 -20.69 -7.11
N TRP A 294 28.06 -20.81 -6.03
CA TRP A 294 27.17 -19.74 -5.60
C TRP A 294 27.93 -18.44 -5.34
N THR A 295 27.38 -17.33 -5.85
CA THR A 295 27.99 -16.01 -5.76
C THR A 295 27.06 -15.01 -5.09
N LEU A 296 27.60 -14.28 -4.10
CA LEU A 296 26.88 -13.22 -3.42
C LEU A 296 26.44 -12.14 -4.40
N SER A 297 25.16 -11.84 -4.38
CA SER A 297 24.52 -10.85 -5.24
C SER A 297 23.39 -10.13 -4.48
N ALA A 298 22.95 -8.99 -5.01
CA ALA A 298 21.88 -8.20 -4.41
C ALA A 298 20.83 -7.83 -5.46
N LEU A 299 19.55 -7.97 -5.13
CA LEU A 299 18.46 -7.51 -5.97
C LEU A 299 18.07 -6.09 -5.53
N LYS A 300 18.19 -5.13 -6.46
CA LYS A 300 17.70 -3.76 -6.26
C LYS A 300 16.72 -3.41 -7.38
N SER A 301 15.45 -3.23 -7.01
CA SER A 301 14.35 -3.13 -7.97
C SER A 301 14.34 -4.38 -8.87
N ASN A 302 14.53 -4.24 -10.18
CA ASN A 302 14.56 -5.35 -11.13
C ASN A 302 16.00 -5.73 -11.58
N ARG A 303 17.02 -5.35 -10.82
CA ARG A 303 18.43 -5.57 -11.18
C ARG A 303 19.12 -6.44 -10.14
N ILE A 304 19.56 -7.61 -10.58
CA ILE A 304 20.50 -8.46 -9.85
C ILE A 304 21.89 -7.88 -10.05
N ILE A 305 22.51 -7.44 -8.97
CA ILE A 305 23.85 -6.84 -8.92
C ILE A 305 24.81 -7.94 -8.46
N VAL A 306 25.77 -8.28 -9.31
CA VAL A 306 26.75 -9.34 -9.05
C VAL A 306 28.11 -8.70 -8.80
N TYR A 307 28.82 -9.22 -7.78
CA TYR A 307 30.12 -8.72 -7.35
C TYR A 307 31.20 -9.78 -7.59
N LEU A 308 32.12 -9.47 -8.49
CA LEU A 308 33.38 -10.15 -8.66
C LEU A 308 34.46 -9.46 -7.83
N ASP A 309 35.29 -10.25 -7.20
CA ASP A 309 36.55 -9.81 -6.61
C ASP A 309 37.66 -10.79 -6.96
N SER A 310 38.89 -10.28 -6.94
CA SER A 310 40.10 -11.04 -7.30
C SER A 310 40.55 -12.07 -6.26
N ILE A 311 39.94 -12.08 -5.06
CA ILE A 311 40.24 -13.08 -4.03
C ILE A 311 39.49 -14.38 -4.36
N ARG A 312 38.24 -14.26 -4.80
CA ARG A 312 37.36 -15.40 -5.13
C ARG A 312 37.39 -15.80 -6.60
N HIS A 313 37.74 -14.88 -7.50
CA HIS A 313 37.66 -15.09 -8.95
C HIS A 313 39.00 -14.71 -9.61
N SER A 314 39.68 -15.71 -10.18
CA SER A 314 40.90 -15.50 -10.98
C SER A 314 40.59 -14.72 -12.26
N LYS A 315 41.55 -14.00 -12.83
CA LYS A 315 41.34 -13.35 -14.15
C LYS A 315 41.09 -14.40 -15.24
N GLY A 316 40.15 -14.13 -16.14
CA GLY A 316 39.79 -15.11 -17.18
C GLY A 316 38.36 -15.01 -17.68
N ILE A 317 37.92 -16.06 -18.36
CA ILE A 317 36.53 -16.24 -18.80
C ILE A 317 35.84 -17.09 -17.74
N HIS A 318 34.68 -16.64 -17.28
CA HIS A 318 33.86 -17.37 -16.32
C HIS A 318 32.47 -17.61 -16.88
N LYS A 319 31.91 -18.78 -16.58
CA LYS A 319 30.52 -19.11 -16.92
C LYS A 319 29.61 -18.63 -15.81
N VAL A 320 28.65 -17.76 -16.14
CA VAL A 320 27.61 -17.32 -15.22
C VAL A 320 26.32 -18.09 -15.52
N SER A 321 25.69 -18.61 -14.48
CA SER A 321 24.37 -19.24 -14.54
C SER A 321 23.44 -18.48 -13.59
N VAL A 322 22.33 -17.97 -14.10
CA VAL A 322 21.35 -17.20 -13.33
C VAL A 322 20.01 -17.87 -13.46
N ARG A 323 19.43 -18.25 -12.33
CA ARG A 323 18.06 -18.77 -12.24
C ARG A 323 17.19 -17.74 -11.53
N ALA A 324 16.03 -17.42 -12.08
CA ALA A 324 15.03 -16.61 -11.40
C ALA A 324 13.67 -17.29 -11.45
N THR A 325 12.94 -17.20 -10.35
CA THR A 325 11.62 -17.79 -10.15
C THR A 325 10.66 -16.71 -9.68
N ASP A 326 9.48 -16.64 -10.30
CA ASP A 326 8.42 -15.71 -9.92
C ASP A 326 7.59 -16.21 -8.73
N ALA A 327 6.62 -15.41 -8.28
CA ALA A 327 5.78 -15.74 -7.12
C ALA A 327 4.82 -16.93 -7.32
N VAL A 328 4.62 -17.38 -8.57
CA VAL A 328 3.81 -18.56 -8.91
C VAL A 328 4.66 -19.74 -9.39
N GLY A 329 5.99 -19.66 -9.24
CA GLY A 329 6.92 -20.73 -9.55
C GLY A 329 7.34 -20.87 -11.02
N ASN A 330 6.97 -19.96 -11.93
CA ASN A 330 7.56 -19.94 -13.28
C ASN A 330 9.04 -19.59 -13.16
N THR A 331 9.89 -20.30 -13.90
CA THR A 331 11.35 -20.21 -13.73
C THR A 331 12.04 -20.02 -15.07
N THR A 332 13.07 -19.16 -15.08
CA THR A 332 13.99 -18.99 -16.21
C THR A 332 15.42 -19.24 -15.77
N LEU A 333 16.16 -20.00 -16.58
CA LEU A 333 17.61 -20.19 -16.47
C LEU A 333 18.29 -19.45 -17.63
N CYS A 334 19.24 -18.59 -17.32
CA CYS A 334 20.06 -17.87 -18.29
C CYS A 334 21.53 -18.17 -18.02
N GLU A 335 22.25 -18.60 -19.07
CA GLU A 335 23.68 -18.86 -19.00
C GLU A 335 24.44 -17.99 -20.01
N PHE A 336 25.55 -17.41 -19.57
CA PHE A 336 26.42 -16.59 -20.42
C PHE A 336 27.82 -16.50 -19.84
N ASP A 337 28.79 -16.21 -20.70
CA ASP A 337 30.17 -15.98 -20.28
C ASP A 337 30.43 -14.50 -19.95
N ILE A 338 31.37 -14.28 -19.03
CA ILE A 338 31.94 -12.96 -18.73
C ILE A 338 33.46 -13.02 -18.81
N LYS A 339 34.10 -11.88 -19.07
CA LYS A 339 35.56 -11.72 -19.03
C LYS A 339 35.96 -10.85 -17.84
N TRP A 340 36.59 -11.44 -16.82
CA TRP A 340 37.06 -10.80 -15.60
C TRP A 340 38.53 -10.40 -15.68
#